data_AF-A0A1I2A3R8-F1
#
_entry.id   AF-A0A1I2A3R8-F1
#
_cell.length_a   1.000
_cell.length_b   1.000
_cell.length_c   1.000
_cell.angle_alpha   90.00
_cell.angle_beta   90.00
_cell.angle_gamma   90.00
#
_symmetry.space_group_name_H-M   'P 1'
#
loop_
_entity.id
_entity.type
_entity.pdbx_description
1 polymer ?
#
loop_
_entity_poly.entity_id
_entity_poly.type
_entity_poly.pdbx_seq_one_letter_code
_entity_poly.pdbx_strand_id
1 'polypeptide(L)'
;MRPSFGVNNAIESSMRFYANANRYPWTPTHDHWPVVKAPTGITFVGYENPSGVTTGNRVENFLSSDRAPWYNHVNITAHEQGGHFIPWEIPGNWVDDLRRTFRGRR
;
A
#
# COMPACT_ATOMS: atom_id res chain seq x y z
N MET A 1 10.96 23.16 -13.04
CA MET A 1 9.74 22.61 -12.42
C MET A 1 9.61 23.25 -11.04
N ARG A 2 8.56 24.04 -10.75
CA ARG A 2 8.35 24.57 -9.39
C ARG A 2 7.73 23.46 -8.52
N PRO A 3 8.21 23.23 -7.29
CA PRO A 3 7.66 22.18 -6.42
C PRO A 3 6.21 22.49 -6.04
N SER A 4 5.32 21.51 -6.20
CA SER A 4 3.87 21.65 -6.00
C SER A 4 3.50 22.24 -4.63
N PHE A 5 4.15 21.79 -3.56
CA PHE A 5 3.94 22.26 -2.18
C PHE A 5 4.27 23.74 -1.96
N GLY A 6 5.24 24.28 -2.71
CA GLY A 6 5.61 25.69 -2.62
C GLY A 6 4.65 26.61 -3.38
N VAL A 7 4.01 26.11 -4.44
CA VAL A 7 3.05 26.89 -5.24
C VAL A 7 1.70 27.02 -4.53
N ASN A 8 1.30 25.98 -3.78
CA ASN A 8 0.01 25.96 -3.09
C ASN A 8 0.11 26.24 -1.58
N ASN A 9 1.30 26.52 -1.05
CA ASN A 9 1.57 26.72 0.38
C ASN A 9 0.99 25.58 1.27
N ALA A 10 0.99 24.34 0.78
CA ALA A 10 0.30 23.23 1.45
C ALA A 10 1.14 22.47 2.49
N ILE A 11 2.36 22.92 2.80
CA ILE A 11 3.22 22.25 3.79
C ILE A 11 2.49 22.18 5.14
N GLU A 12 2.03 23.30 5.67
CA GLU A 12 1.36 23.33 6.99
C GLU A 12 0.05 22.53 7.00
N SER A 13 -0.78 22.67 5.97
CA SER A 13 -2.07 21.99 5.89
C SER A 13 -1.92 20.48 5.71
N SER A 14 -0.91 20.02 4.97
CA SER A 14 -0.60 18.58 4.85
C SER A 14 -0.10 17.98 6.15
N MET A 15 0.72 18.69 6.93
CA MET A 15 1.22 18.20 8.22
C MET A 15 0.08 17.97 9.25
N ARG A 16 -1.03 18.69 9.15
CA ARG A 16 -2.21 18.47 10.01
C ARG A 16 -2.81 17.08 9.88
N PHE A 17 -2.60 16.39 8.75
CA PHE A 17 -3.05 15.01 8.57
C PHE A 17 -2.50 14.10 9.67
N TYR A 18 -1.21 14.22 10.02
CA TYR A 18 -0.59 13.42 11.07
C TYR A 18 -1.19 13.67 12.45
N ALA A 19 -1.47 14.94 12.78
CA ALA A 19 -2.12 15.30 14.04
C ALA A 19 -3.54 14.72 14.12
N ASN A 20 -4.31 14.80 13.03
CA ASN A 20 -5.67 14.29 12.98
C ASN A 20 -5.73 12.76 13.02
N ALA A 21 -4.83 12.06 12.32
CA ALA A 21 -4.77 10.60 12.33
C ALA A 21 -4.49 10.03 13.73
N ASN A 22 -3.70 10.74 14.55
CA ASN A 22 -3.48 10.39 15.96
C ASN A 22 -4.67 10.75 16.86
N ARG A 23 -5.33 11.90 16.61
CA ARG A 23 -6.45 12.37 17.44
C ARG A 23 -7.75 11.61 17.20
N TYR A 24 -7.97 11.16 15.97
CA TYR A 24 -9.16 10.45 15.53
C TYR A 24 -8.74 9.11 14.93
N PRO A 25 -8.39 8.12 15.77
CA PRO A 25 -7.96 6.82 15.29
C PRO A 25 -9.07 6.15 14.47
N TRP A 26 -8.66 5.33 13.51
CA TRP A 26 -9.59 4.58 12.68
C TRP A 26 -10.49 3.68 13.53
N THR A 27 -11.77 3.61 13.16
CA THR A 27 -12.74 2.68 13.73
C THR A 27 -13.49 1.97 12.59
N PRO A 28 -13.74 0.66 12.70
CA PRO A 28 -14.55 -0.05 11.72
C PRO A 28 -15.97 0.51 11.69
N THR A 29 -16.55 0.65 10.51
CA THR A 29 -17.98 1.00 10.34
C THR A 29 -18.89 -0.22 10.34
N HIS A 30 -18.31 -1.43 10.37
CA HIS A 30 -19.00 -2.72 10.44
C HIS A 30 -18.15 -3.77 11.15
N ASP A 31 -18.76 -4.90 11.51
CA ASP A 31 -18.14 -6.04 12.19
C ASP A 31 -17.73 -7.20 11.25
N HIS A 32 -18.03 -7.08 9.96
CA HIS A 32 -17.74 -8.12 8.99
C HIS A 32 -16.25 -8.33 8.72
N TRP A 33 -15.93 -9.59 8.39
CA TRP A 33 -14.62 -10.02 7.91
C TRP A 33 -14.68 -10.49 6.44
N PRO A 34 -13.65 -10.20 5.62
CA PRO A 34 -12.52 -9.31 5.90
C PRO A 34 -12.96 -7.86 6.08
N VAL A 35 -12.21 -7.08 6.87
CA VAL A 35 -12.49 -5.65 7.09
C VAL A 35 -12.51 -4.90 5.75
N VAL A 36 -11.55 -5.19 4.87
CA VAL A 36 -11.54 -4.73 3.48
C VAL A 36 -12.14 -5.81 2.59
N LYS A 37 -13.46 -5.73 2.35
CA LYS A 37 -14.19 -6.68 1.50
C LYS A 37 -13.89 -6.54 0.01
N ALA A 38 -13.48 -5.34 -0.43
CA ALA A 38 -13.16 -5.09 -1.82
C ALA A 38 -11.98 -5.98 -2.28
N PRO A 39 -12.03 -6.53 -3.51
CA PRO A 39 -10.89 -7.23 -4.10
C PRO A 39 -9.62 -6.38 -4.00
N THR A 40 -8.61 -6.90 -3.31
CA THR A 40 -7.41 -6.14 -2.93
C THR A 40 -6.18 -6.68 -3.65
N GLY A 41 -5.46 -5.79 -4.34
CA GLY A 41 -4.10 -6.02 -4.82
C GLY A 41 -3.08 -5.41 -3.88
N ILE A 42 -2.00 -6.12 -3.53
CA ILE A 42 -0.90 -5.59 -2.72
C ILE A 42 0.44 -5.81 -3.44
N THR A 43 1.19 -4.74 -3.62
CA THR A 43 2.54 -4.77 -4.19
C THR A 43 3.56 -4.43 -3.11
N PHE A 44 4.47 -5.36 -2.83
CA PHE A 44 5.63 -5.13 -1.98
C PHE A 44 6.87 -4.81 -2.84
N VAL A 45 7.79 -4.01 -2.29
CA VAL A 45 9.01 -3.61 -2.98
C VAL A 45 10.22 -3.76 -2.04
N GLY A 46 11.37 -4.12 -2.62
CA GLY A 46 12.51 -4.62 -1.86
C GLY A 46 13.11 -3.63 -0.87
N TYR A 47 13.06 -2.33 -1.15
CA TYR A 47 13.64 -1.30 -0.28
C TYR A 47 12.72 -0.90 0.89
N GLU A 48 11.51 -1.46 0.95
CA GLU A 48 10.54 -1.31 2.04
C GLU A 48 10.36 -2.60 2.86
N ASN A 49 11.27 -3.58 2.68
CA ASN A 49 11.21 -4.83 3.42
C ASN A 49 11.50 -4.58 4.92
N PRO A 50 10.69 -5.16 5.83
CA PRO A 50 11.00 -5.13 7.25
C PRO A 50 12.35 -5.78 7.56
N SER A 51 12.97 -5.38 8.67
CA SER A 51 14.20 -6.01 9.15
C SER A 51 14.02 -7.53 9.31
N GLY A 52 14.93 -8.32 8.74
CA GLY A 52 14.87 -9.78 8.76
C GLY A 52 13.96 -10.42 7.69
N VAL A 53 13.30 -9.62 6.85
CA VAL A 53 12.48 -10.09 5.73
C VAL A 53 13.19 -9.75 4.42
N THR A 54 13.22 -10.70 3.50
CA THR A 54 13.76 -10.52 2.15
C THR A 54 12.62 -10.44 1.14
N THR A 55 12.87 -9.94 -0.07
CA THR A 55 11.83 -9.91 -1.11
C THR A 55 11.32 -11.32 -1.42
N GLY A 56 12.20 -12.32 -1.41
CA GLY A 56 11.85 -13.71 -1.72
C GLY A 56 10.84 -14.33 -0.75
N ASN A 57 10.88 -13.94 0.54
CA ASN A 57 9.90 -14.40 1.54
C ASN A 57 8.83 -13.35 1.89
N ARG A 58 8.80 -12.20 1.20
CA ARG A 58 7.98 -11.05 1.58
C ARG A 58 6.48 -11.32 1.53
N VAL A 59 6.03 -12.05 0.52
CA VAL A 59 4.62 -12.44 0.34
C VAL A 59 4.20 -13.42 1.43
N GLU A 60 4.99 -14.47 1.67
CA GLU A 60 4.72 -15.46 2.71
C GLU A 60 4.75 -14.85 4.12
N ASN A 61 5.71 -13.96 4.39
CA ASN A 61 5.77 -13.20 5.63
C ASN A 61 4.50 -12.35 5.86
N PHE A 62 3.96 -11.74 4.81
CA PHE A 62 2.68 -11.02 4.93
C PHE A 62 1.52 -11.98 5.16
N LEU A 63 1.41 -13.05 4.37
CA LEU A 63 0.32 -14.02 4.44
C LEU A 63 0.24 -14.75 5.79
N SER A 64 1.38 -14.95 6.46
CA SER A 64 1.46 -15.52 7.81
C SER A 64 1.22 -14.50 8.94
N SER A 65 1.07 -13.22 8.62
CA SER A 65 0.81 -12.17 9.61
C SER A 65 -0.69 -12.01 9.92
N ASP A 66 -0.99 -11.49 11.10
CA ASP A 66 -2.36 -11.15 11.53
C ASP A 66 -3.06 -10.11 10.61
N ARG A 67 -2.32 -9.44 9.73
CA ARG A 67 -2.86 -8.47 8.77
C ARG A 67 -3.40 -9.09 7.51
N ALA A 68 -2.92 -10.25 7.07
CA ALA A 68 -3.40 -10.85 5.82
C ALA A 68 -4.92 -11.14 5.82
N PRO A 69 -5.52 -11.64 6.92
CA PRO A 69 -6.96 -11.87 6.98
C PRO A 69 -7.84 -10.61 6.89
N TRP A 70 -7.26 -9.41 7.00
CA TRP A 70 -8.00 -8.15 6.92
C TRP A 70 -8.46 -7.81 5.50
N TYR A 71 -7.88 -8.44 4.48
CA TYR A 71 -8.09 -8.09 3.08
C TYR A 71 -8.63 -9.28 2.28
N ASN A 72 -9.62 -9.01 1.42
CA ASN A 72 -9.99 -9.90 0.34
C ASN A 72 -8.93 -9.85 -0.79
N HIS A 73 -7.79 -10.49 -0.54
CA HIS A 73 -6.64 -10.42 -1.44
C HIS A 73 -6.89 -11.23 -2.72
N VAL A 74 -6.67 -10.59 -3.87
CA VAL A 74 -6.82 -11.22 -5.20
C VAL A 74 -5.54 -11.22 -6.02
N ASN A 75 -4.56 -10.41 -5.61
CA ASN A 75 -3.23 -10.36 -6.19
C ASN A 75 -2.24 -9.87 -5.13
N ILE A 76 -1.18 -10.62 -4.87
CA ILE A 76 -0.10 -10.18 -3.98
C ILE A 76 1.22 -10.44 -4.69
N THR A 77 2.00 -9.39 -4.91
CA THR A 77 3.28 -9.45 -5.62
C THR A 77 4.38 -8.83 -4.77
N ALA A 78 5.62 -9.29 -4.94
CA ALA A 78 6.81 -8.62 -4.43
C ALA A 78 7.81 -8.40 -5.57
N HIS A 79 8.46 -7.23 -5.59
CA HIS A 79 9.53 -6.88 -6.54
C HIS A 79 10.83 -6.58 -5.80
N GLU A 80 11.96 -6.97 -6.37
CA GLU A 80 13.27 -6.74 -5.74
C GLU A 80 13.67 -5.26 -5.67
N GLN A 81 13.21 -4.47 -6.64
CA GLN A 81 13.51 -3.05 -6.76
C GLN A 81 12.34 -2.17 -6.34
N GLY A 82 12.65 -0.92 -6.04
CA GLY A 82 11.68 0.12 -5.67
C GLY A 82 11.57 0.32 -4.15
N GLY A 83 11.22 1.54 -3.79
CA GLY A 83 10.94 1.99 -2.44
C GLY A 83 9.59 2.70 -2.35
N HIS A 84 9.50 3.68 -1.45
CA HIS A 84 8.26 4.33 -1.08
C HIS A 84 7.44 4.91 -2.26
N PHE A 85 8.09 5.40 -3.31
CA PHE A 85 7.43 6.04 -4.45
C PHE A 85 7.27 5.06 -5.62
N ILE A 86 6.68 3.90 -5.34
CA ILE A 86 6.54 2.74 -6.26
C ILE A 86 6.16 3.14 -7.70
N PRO A 87 5.12 3.95 -7.97
CA PRO A 87 4.73 4.27 -9.35
C PRO A 87 5.78 5.10 -10.11
N TRP A 88 6.66 5.80 -9.40
CA TRP A 88 7.77 6.56 -9.99
C TRP A 88 9.02 5.70 -10.17
N GLU A 89 9.29 4.80 -9.23
CA GLU A 89 10.53 4.02 -9.18
C GLU A 89 10.48 2.75 -10.06
N ILE A 90 9.34 2.06 -10.10
CA ILE A 90 9.13 0.83 -10.90
C ILE A 90 7.81 0.91 -11.70
N PRO A 91 7.63 1.94 -12.57
CA PRO A 91 6.35 2.24 -13.21
C PRO A 91 5.75 1.07 -14.00
N GLY A 92 6.58 0.30 -14.71
CA GLY A 92 6.13 -0.86 -15.48
C GLY A 92 5.55 -1.96 -14.59
N ASN A 93 6.32 -2.40 -13.60
CA ASN A 93 5.90 -3.41 -12.62
C ASN A 93 4.62 -2.97 -11.88
N TRP A 94 4.55 -1.71 -11.48
CA TRP A 94 3.37 -1.15 -10.81
C TRP A 94 2.12 -1.19 -11.69
N VAL A 95 2.22 -0.77 -12.96
CA VAL A 95 1.10 -0.83 -13.91
C VAL A 95 0.65 -2.27 -14.17
N ASP A 96 1.59 -3.21 -14.27
CA ASP A 96 1.27 -4.61 -14.50
C ASP A 96 0.54 -5.25 -13.30
N ASP A 97 0.97 -4.96 -12.07
CA ASP A 97 0.28 -5.39 -10.86
C ASP A 97 -1.12 -4.78 -10.74
N LEU A 98 -1.25 -3.50 -11.07
CA LEU A 98 -2.54 -2.80 -11.11
C LEU A 98 -3.48 -3.50 -12.09
N ARG A 99 -3.02 -3.74 -13.33
CA ARG A 99 -3.81 -4.43 -14.36
C ARG A 99 -4.18 -5.84 -13.95
N ARG A 100 -3.28 -6.60 -13.31
CA ARG A 100 -3.56 -7.95 -12.79
C ARG A 100 -4.66 -7.93 -11.74
N THR A 101 -4.66 -6.92 -10.86
CA THR A 101 -5.69 -6.75 -9.83
C THR A 101 -7.09 -6.54 -10.45
N PHE A 102 -7.20 -5.77 -11.53
CA PHE A 102 -8.48 -5.53 -12.21
C PHE A 102 -8.86 -6.59 -13.26
N ARG A 103 -7.92 -7.40 -13.73
CA ARG A 103 -8.17 -8.37 -14.81
C ARG A 103 -9.29 -9.35 -14.42
N GLY A 104 -10.33 -9.42 -15.25
CA GLY A 104 -11.47 -10.31 -15.04
C GLY A 104 -12.48 -9.82 -13.99
N ARG A 105 -12.36 -8.56 -13.52
CA ARG A 105 -13.27 -7.94 -12.55
C ARG A 105 -13.86 -6.68 -13.21
N ARG A 106 -15.17 -6.67 -13.42
CA ARG A 106 -15.91 -5.58 -14.08
C ARG A 106 -16.97 -5.04 -13.15
#